data_AF-A0A059FSW8-F1
#
_entry.id   AF-A0A059FSW8-F1
#
_cell.length_a   1.000
_cell.length_b   1.000
_cell.length_c   1.000
_cell.angle_alpha   90.00
_cell.angle_beta   90.00
_cell.angle_gamma   90.00
#
_symmetry.space_group_name_H-M   'P 1'
#
loop_
_entity.id
_entity.type
_entity.pdbx_description
1 polymer ?
#
loop_
_entity_poly.entity_id
_entity_poly.type
_entity_poly.pdbx_seq_one_letter_code
_entity_poly.pdbx_strand_id
1 'polypeptide(L)'
;MRLRASVLDWVRRGADVAESWAFPEAGNSGRFAVEVDTGSGFGGRFDVGSPVAELAEGVLAARVAEIGPDGRIGPWAVITSG
;
A
#
# COMPACT_ATOMS: atom_id res chain seq x y z
N MET A 1 1.06 5.69 7.56
CA MET A 1 1.09 5.96 6.12
C MET A 1 1.23 7.45 5.94
N ARG A 2 2.05 7.88 4.99
CA ARG A 2 2.29 9.29 4.70
C ARG A 2 2.56 9.46 3.20
N LEU A 3 1.94 10.49 2.61
CA LEU A 3 2.14 10.90 1.23
C LEU A 3 2.81 12.29 1.24
N ARG A 4 3.92 12.44 0.53
CA ARG A 4 4.64 13.73 0.38
C ARG A 4 5.05 13.93 -1.06
N ALA A 5 4.51 14.97 -1.71
CA ALA A 5 4.79 15.34 -3.10
C ALA A 5 4.62 14.16 -4.07
N SER A 6 5.67 13.34 -4.21
CA SER A 6 5.79 12.22 -5.15
C SER A 6 6.26 10.93 -4.47
N VAL A 7 6.24 10.86 -3.13
CA VAL A 7 6.68 9.68 -2.37
C VAL A 7 5.59 9.26 -1.39
N LEU A 8 5.29 7.96 -1.40
CA LEU A 8 4.40 7.32 -0.46
C LEU A 8 5.20 6.38 0.45
N ASP A 9 5.12 6.60 1.77
CA ASP A 9 5.74 5.75 2.79
C ASP A 9 4.70 5.21 3.78
N TRP A 10 4.87 3.96 4.22
CA TRP A 10 4.01 3.39 5.25
C TRP A 10 4.75 2.43 6.17
N VAL A 11 4.12 2.17 7.32
CA VAL A 11 4.58 1.13 8.23
C VAL A 11 3.85 -0.15 7.85
N ARG A 12 4.57 -1.25 7.72
CA ARG A 12 3.98 -2.58 7.49
C ARG A 12 3.02 -2.90 8.64
N ARG A 13 1.91 -3.60 8.39
CA ARG A 13 1.15 -4.16 9.50
C ARG A 13 2.01 -5.26 10.14
N GLY A 14 2.52 -5.01 11.34
CA GLY A 14 3.25 -6.01 12.11
C GLY A 14 2.33 -7.16 12.53
N ALA A 15 2.93 -8.26 13.01
CA ALA A 15 2.18 -9.39 13.58
C ALA A 15 1.29 -8.97 14.78
N ASP A 16 1.61 -7.83 15.41
CA ASP A 16 0.86 -7.28 16.56
C ASP A 16 -0.40 -6.47 16.18
N VAL A 17 -0.75 -6.36 14.88
CA VAL A 17 -2.01 -5.74 14.46
C VAL A 17 -3.08 -6.81 14.38
N ALA A 18 -4.12 -6.70 15.20
CA ALA A 18 -5.17 -7.72 15.43
C ALA A 18 -5.96 -8.18 14.18
N GLU A 19 -5.76 -7.56 13.01
CA GLU A 19 -6.35 -7.96 11.72
C GLU A 19 -5.30 -8.35 10.67
N SER A 20 -4.04 -8.57 11.08
CA SER A 20 -2.99 -9.05 10.19
C SER A 20 -3.20 -10.54 9.93
N TRP A 21 -3.55 -10.89 8.69
CA TRP A 21 -3.65 -12.28 8.21
C TRP A 21 -2.29 -12.98 8.10
N ALA A 22 -1.27 -12.47 8.80
CA ALA A 22 0.06 -13.04 8.81
C ALA A 22 0.13 -14.18 9.83
N PHE A 23 0.07 -15.42 9.34
CA PHE A 23 0.58 -16.56 10.08
C PHE A 23 2.04 -16.27 10.47
N PRO A 24 2.44 -16.47 11.74
CA PRO A 24 3.72 -16.01 12.29
C PRO A 24 4.96 -16.61 11.62
N GLU A 25 4.83 -17.67 10.82
CA GLU A 25 5.94 -18.36 10.15
C GLU A 25 6.09 -18.02 8.67
N ALA A 26 5.10 -17.39 8.03
CA ALA A 26 5.22 -16.96 6.65
C ALA A 26 5.81 -15.55 6.64
N GLY A 27 7.13 -15.45 6.46
CA GLY A 27 7.81 -14.18 6.20
C GLY A 27 7.08 -13.45 5.07
N ASN A 28 6.22 -12.50 5.45
CA ASN A 28 5.38 -11.78 4.51
C ASN A 28 6.35 -11.07 3.58
N SER A 29 6.43 -11.52 2.33
CA SER A 29 7.46 -11.12 1.36
C SER A 29 7.19 -9.70 0.83
N GLY A 30 6.63 -8.84 1.68
CA GLY A 30 6.52 -7.40 1.54
C GLY A 30 5.92 -6.95 0.23
N ARG A 31 4.96 -7.68 -0.34
CA ARG A 31 4.36 -7.30 -1.61
C ARG A 31 3.08 -6.50 -1.36
N PHE A 32 3.00 -5.34 -1.97
CA PHE A 32 1.89 -4.41 -1.80
C PHE A 32 1.34 -4.00 -3.16
N ALA A 33 0.02 -3.94 -3.28
CA ALA A 33 -0.65 -3.27 -4.38
C ALA A 33 -0.83 -1.80 -4.05
N VAL A 34 -0.52 -0.91 -4.98
CA VAL A 34 -0.68 0.54 -4.86
C VAL A 34 -1.55 1.04 -6.00
N GLU A 35 -2.49 1.91 -5.69
CA GLU A 35 -3.24 2.68 -6.67
C GLU A 35 -3.23 4.16 -6.29
N VAL A 36 -3.28 5.02 -7.31
CA VAL A 36 -3.24 6.46 -7.14
C VAL A 36 -4.49 7.10 -7.75
N ASP A 37 -4.86 8.25 -7.18
CA ASP A 37 -5.91 9.12 -7.70
C ASP A 37 -5.30 10.49 -8.01
N THR A 38 -5.42 10.91 -9.26
CA THR A 38 -4.99 12.21 -9.77
C THR A 38 -6.17 13.15 -10.05
N GLY A 39 -7.35 12.88 -9.46
CA GLY A 39 -8.59 13.63 -9.64
C GLY A 39 -9.65 12.92 -10.49
N SER A 40 -9.48 11.63 -10.78
CA SER A 40 -10.42 10.82 -11.60
C SER A 40 -10.80 9.50 -10.93
N GLY A 41 -10.47 9.33 -9.65
CA GLY A 41 -10.63 8.09 -8.91
C GLY A 41 -9.35 7.24 -8.90
N PHE A 42 -9.34 6.22 -8.05
CA PHE A 42 -8.21 5.31 -7.93
C PHE A 42 -8.06 4.44 -9.19
N GLY A 43 -6.86 4.41 -9.75
CA GLY A 43 -6.52 3.59 -10.92
C GLY A 43 -5.03 3.39 -11.08
N GLY A 44 -4.64 2.77 -12.20
CA GLY A 44 -3.22 2.58 -12.55
C GLY A 44 -2.47 1.70 -11.55
N ARG A 45 -3.07 0.58 -11.11
CA ARG A 45 -2.49 -0.30 -10.11
C ARG A 45 -1.09 -0.78 -10.50
N PHE A 46 -0.17 -0.72 -9.54
CA PHE A 46 1.15 -1.34 -9.61
C PHE A 46 1.52 -2.05 -8.29
N ASP A 47 2.46 -2.98 -8.35
CA ASP A 47 2.92 -3.73 -7.19
C ASP A 47 4.31 -3.27 -6.75
N VAL A 48 4.56 -3.19 -5.44
CA VAL A 48 5.89 -2.89 -4.87
C VAL A 48 6.31 -3.94 -3.84
N GLY A 49 7.61 -4.18 -3.73
CA GLY A 49 8.21 -5.14 -2.79
C GLY A 49 8.70 -4.51 -1.46
N SER A 50 8.47 -3.22 -1.28
CA SER A 50 8.90 -2.44 -0.13
C SER A 50 7.77 -1.51 0.32
N PRO A 51 7.76 -1.07 1.59
CA PRO A 51 6.72 -0.17 2.10
C PRO A 51 6.97 1.30 1.71
N VAL A 52 7.48 1.50 0.49
CA VAL A 52 7.79 2.78 -0.12
C VAL A 52 7.45 2.68 -1.60
N ALA A 53 6.77 3.69 -2.15
CA ALA A 53 6.47 3.80 -3.57
C ALA A 53 6.77 5.21 -4.08
N GLU A 54 7.47 5.29 -5.21
CA GLU A 54 7.61 6.53 -5.98
C GLU A 54 6.35 6.72 -6.82
N LEU A 55 5.76 7.89 -6.71
CA LEU A 55 4.53 8.27 -7.39
C LEU A 55 4.82 9.36 -8.42
N ALA A 56 3.97 9.46 -9.45
CA ALA A 56 4.01 10.59 -10.36
C ALA A 56 3.60 11.89 -9.64
N GLU A 57 4.02 13.03 -10.17
CA GLU A 57 3.53 14.32 -9.67
C GLU A 57 2.02 14.48 -9.89
N GLY A 58 1.36 15.22 -9.01
CA GLY A 58 -0.07 15.49 -9.11
C GLY A 58 -0.98 14.42 -8.51
N VAL A 59 -0.44 13.48 -7.73
CA VAL A 59 -1.25 12.54 -6.95
C VAL A 59 -1.96 13.26 -5.79
N LEU A 60 -3.29 13.16 -5.77
CA LEU A 60 -4.16 13.74 -4.74
C LEU A 60 -4.47 12.74 -3.63
N ALA A 61 -4.52 11.45 -3.96
CA ALA A 61 -4.67 10.38 -2.99
C ALA A 61 -3.98 9.11 -3.47
N ALA A 62 -3.59 8.26 -2.53
CA ALA A 62 -3.08 6.94 -2.81
C ALA A 62 -3.73 5.91 -1.89
N ARG A 63 -3.87 4.68 -2.38
CA ARG A 63 -4.30 3.55 -1.58
C ARG A 63 -3.34 2.39 -1.71
N VAL A 64 -3.13 1.68 -0.60
CA VAL A 64 -2.22 0.54 -0.52
C VAL A 64 -2.93 -0.64 0.11
N ALA A 65 -2.71 -1.84 -0.43
CA ALA A 65 -3.16 -3.09 0.15
C ALA A 65 -2.02 -4.11 0.15
N GLU A 66 -1.96 -4.95 1.19
CA GLU A 66 -1.03 -6.07 1.24
C GLU A 66 -1.47 -7.18 0.28
N ILE A 67 -0.49 -7.79 -0.40
CA ILE A 67 -0.71 -8.98 -1.23
C ILE A 67 -0.23 -10.18 -0.43
N GLY A 68 -1.16 -11.07 -0.10
CA GLY A 68 -0.86 -12.32 0.60
C GLY A 68 0.02 -13.25 -0.22
N PRO A 69 0.62 -14.27 0.40
CA PRO A 69 1.42 -15.29 -0.30
C PRO A 69 0.60 -16.10 -1.32
N ASP A 70 -0.73 -16.12 -1.17
CA ASP A 70 -1.69 -16.71 -2.11
C ASP A 70 -2.08 -15.77 -3.26
N GLY A 71 -1.48 -14.58 -3.33
CA GLY A 71 -1.72 -13.56 -4.35
C GLY A 71 -3.00 -12.74 -4.14
N ARG A 72 -3.75 -12.97 -3.06
CA ARG A 72 -4.96 -12.20 -2.76
C ARG A 72 -4.61 -10.83 -2.20
N ILE A 73 -5.41 -9.83 -2.56
CA ILE A 73 -5.26 -8.46 -2.09
C ILE A 73 -6.11 -8.29 -0.83
N GLY A 74 -5.47 -7.82 0.24
CA GLY A 74 -6.13 -7.49 1.50
C GLY A 74 -6.92 -6.18 1.43
N PRO A 75 -7.37 -5.67 2.58
CA PRO A 75 -8.10 -4.40 2.64
C PRO A 75 -7.21 -3.22 2.22
N TRP A 76 -7.82 -2.28 1.48
CA TRP A 76 -7.15 -1.05 1.06
C TRP A 76 -7.11 -0.01 2.18
N ALA A 77 -5.92 0.50 2.47
CA ALA A 77 -5.71 1.67 3.30
C ALA A 77 -5.52 2.90 2.40
N VAL A 78 -6.28 3.97 2.64
CA VAL A 78 -6.27 5.19 1.82
C VAL A 78 -5.57 6.32 2.56
N ILE A 79 -4.81 7.13 1.83
CA ILE A 79 -4.28 8.41 2.29
C ILE A 79 -4.47 9.49 1.23
N THR A 80 -4.75 10.71 1.68
CA THR A 80 -4.87 11.89 0.82
C THR A 80 -3.64 12.79 0.98
N SER A 81 -3.24 13.51 -0.06
CA SER A 81 -2.26 14.59 0.05
C SER A 81 -2.92 15.74 0.83
N GLY A 82 -2.35 16.07 1.99
CA GLY A 82 -2.78 17.24 2.78
C GLY A 82 -2.12 18.53 2.32
#